data_AF-A0A2N3B864-F1
#
_entry.id   AF-A0A2N3B864-F1
#
_cell.length_a   1.000
_cell.length_b   1.000
_cell.length_c   1.000
_cell.angle_alpha   90.00
_cell.angle_beta   90.00
_cell.angle_gamma   90.00
#
_symmetry.space_group_name_H-M   'P 1'
#
loop_
_entity.id
_entity.type
_entity.pdbx_description
1 polymer ?
#
loop_
_entity_poly.entity_id
_entity_poly.type
_entity_poly.pdbx_seq_one_letter_code
_entity_poly.pdbx_strand_id
1 'polypeptide(L)'
;MRIRETDAMADELARRFTANPKPMYYEEGFLRAIWAEYLAGTGQSEADVDPDAFGRWGFRRLVARRRPLYGAIADNWGVTVEAEEVAALRSAADFDAMVARALAA
;
A
#
# COMPACT_ATOMS: atom_id res chain seq x y z
N MET A 1 -6.58 -2.32 13.23
CA MET A 1 -6.65 -3.60 12.50
C MET A 1 -6.08 -3.40 11.09
N ARG A 2 -5.18 -4.28 10.66
CA ARG A 2 -4.60 -4.33 9.32
C ARG A 2 -4.90 -5.69 8.70
N ILE A 3 -5.16 -5.73 7.40
CA ILE A 3 -5.15 -6.99 6.63
C ILE A 3 -3.70 -7.24 6.18
N ARG A 4 -3.19 -8.47 6.33
CA ARG A 4 -1.84 -8.81 5.86
C ARG A 4 -1.75 -8.59 4.35
N GLU A 5 -0.88 -7.68 3.96
CA GLU A 5 -0.62 -7.41 2.56
C GLU A 5 0.29 -8.49 1.96
N THR A 6 -0.06 -8.96 0.77
CA THR A 6 0.75 -9.84 -0.09
C THR A 6 1.20 -9.10 -1.35
N ASP A 7 2.18 -9.64 -2.06
CA ASP A 7 2.67 -9.03 -3.29
C ASP A 7 1.57 -9.01 -4.37
N ALA A 8 0.76 -10.07 -4.45
CA ALA A 8 -0.39 -10.14 -5.36
C ALA A 8 -1.42 -9.04 -5.09
N MET A 9 -1.66 -8.70 -3.81
CA MET A 9 -2.55 -7.59 -3.44
C MET A 9 -1.94 -6.23 -3.85
N ALA A 10 -0.64 -6.04 -3.65
CA ALA A 10 0.05 -4.83 -4.07
C ALA A 10 0.00 -4.64 -5.60
N ASP A 11 0.18 -5.71 -6.36
CA ASP A 11 0.07 -5.70 -7.83
C ASP A 11 -1.35 -5.34 -8.28
N GLU A 12 -2.38 -5.90 -7.63
CA GLU A 12 -3.76 -5.55 -7.92
C GLU A 12 -4.08 -4.08 -7.58
N LEU A 13 -3.54 -3.55 -6.49
CA LEU A 13 -3.64 -2.12 -6.17
C LEU A 13 -3.00 -1.26 -7.28
N ALA A 14 -1.81 -1.63 -7.74
CA ALA A 14 -1.11 -0.92 -8.81
C ALA A 14 -1.87 -0.97 -10.15
N ARG A 15 -2.46 -2.13 -10.48
CA ARG A 15 -3.31 -2.30 -11.66
C ARG A 15 -4.53 -1.39 -11.61
N ARG A 16 -5.22 -1.36 -10.47
CA ARG A 16 -6.40 -0.49 -10.26
C ARG A 16 -6.05 0.99 -10.31
N PHE A 17 -4.92 1.38 -9.73
CA PHE A 17 -4.42 2.75 -9.81
C PHE A 17 -4.12 3.16 -11.25
N THR A 18 -3.49 2.26 -12.03
CA THR A 18 -3.22 2.50 -13.46
C THR A 18 -4.50 2.69 -14.27
N ALA A 19 -5.55 1.92 -13.97
CA ALA A 19 -6.82 2.01 -14.69
C ALA A 19 -7.67 3.24 -14.29
N ASN A 20 -7.56 3.69 -13.04
CA ASN A 20 -8.31 4.84 -12.53
C ASN A 20 -7.48 5.55 -11.44
N PRO A 21 -6.59 6.48 -11.82
CA PRO A 21 -5.66 7.12 -10.89
C PRO A 21 -6.45 7.99 -9.91
N LYS A 22 -6.29 7.67 -8.61
CA LYS A 22 -6.86 8.47 -7.53
C LYS A 22 -5.80 9.45 -7.01
N PRO A 23 -6.16 10.70 -6.64
CA PRO A 23 -5.24 11.58 -5.95
C PRO A 23 -4.70 10.92 -4.68
N MET A 24 -3.38 10.93 -4.51
CA MET A 24 -2.70 10.33 -3.37
C MET A 24 -1.71 11.33 -2.77
N TYR A 25 -1.71 11.45 -1.44
CA TYR A 25 -0.67 12.21 -0.75
C TYR A 25 0.64 11.40 -0.67
N TYR A 26 1.73 12.10 -0.94
CA TYR A 26 3.10 11.65 -0.73
C TYR A 26 3.74 12.56 0.31
N GLU A 27 4.41 11.95 1.29
CA GLU A 27 5.29 12.72 2.17
C GLU A 27 6.43 13.33 1.33
N GLU A 28 6.75 14.59 1.60
CA GLU A 28 7.53 15.44 0.70
C GLU A 28 8.94 14.91 0.42
N GLY A 29 9.67 14.50 1.46
CA GLY A 29 11.02 13.97 1.34
C GLY A 29 11.05 12.72 0.47
N PHE A 30 10.07 11.83 0.66
CA PHE A 30 9.91 10.66 -0.21
C PHE A 30 9.56 11.01 -1.65
N LEU A 31 8.63 11.96 -1.88
CA LEU A 31 8.30 12.38 -3.24
C LEU A 31 9.52 12.91 -3.98
N ARG A 32 10.32 13.77 -3.33
CA ARG A 32 11.57 14.30 -3.88
C ARG A 32 12.59 13.19 -4.17
N ALA A 33 12.72 12.22 -3.25
CA ALA A 33 13.64 11.10 -3.43
C ALA A 33 13.27 10.23 -4.64
N ILE A 34 12.00 9.83 -4.76
CA ILE A 34 11.57 8.98 -5.87
C ILE A 34 11.53 9.74 -7.20
N TRP A 35 11.32 11.06 -7.17
CA TRP A 35 11.45 11.90 -8.37
C TRP A 35 12.87 11.91 -8.91
N ALA A 36 13.86 12.15 -8.05
CA ALA A 36 15.27 12.10 -8.42
C ALA A 36 15.68 10.71 -8.94
N GLU A 37 15.21 9.64 -8.29
CA GLU A 37 15.44 8.26 -8.74
C GLU A 37 14.84 8.00 -10.13
N TYR A 38 13.63 8.50 -10.39
CA TYR A 38 12.97 8.34 -11.69
C TYR A 38 13.73 9.04 -12.83
N LEU A 39 14.15 10.29 -12.60
CA LEU A 39 14.94 11.04 -13.58
C LEU A 39 16.28 10.37 -13.85
N ALA A 40 17.00 9.95 -12.80
CA ALA A 40 18.27 9.25 -12.94
C ALA A 40 18.13 7.91 -13.68
N GLY A 41 17.05 7.16 -13.41
CA GLY A 41 16.79 5.86 -14.05
C GLY A 41 16.31 5.96 -15.50
N THR A 42 15.67 7.06 -15.89
CA THR A 42 15.15 7.23 -17.25
C THR A 42 16.04 8.12 -18.14
N GLY A 43 16.90 8.95 -17.56
CA GLY A 43 17.73 9.92 -18.27
C GLY A 43 16.94 11.09 -18.88
N GLN A 44 15.64 11.19 -18.59
CA GLN A 44 14.77 12.26 -19.09
C GLN A 44 15.04 13.57 -18.34
N SER A 45 14.86 14.70 -19.02
CA SER A 45 14.74 15.99 -18.33
C SER A 45 13.37 16.10 -17.66
N GLU A 46 13.24 16.98 -16.66
CA GLU A 46 11.96 17.20 -15.96
C GLU A 46 10.81 17.57 -16.93
N ALA A 47 11.11 18.28 -18.01
CA ALA A 47 10.14 18.72 -19.00
C ALA A 47 9.64 17.59 -19.92
N ASP A 48 10.40 16.50 -20.03
CA ASP A 48 10.09 15.37 -20.93
C ASP A 48 9.31 14.26 -20.23
N VAL A 49 9.14 14.34 -18.90
CA VAL A 49 8.48 13.29 -18.12
C VAL A 49 6.99 13.28 -18.38
N ASP A 50 6.47 12.11 -18.80
CA ASP A 50 5.03 11.80 -18.73
C ASP A 50 4.59 11.70 -17.24
N PRO A 51 3.72 12.62 -16.77
CA PRO A 51 3.23 12.61 -15.39
C PRO A 51 2.48 11.32 -15.02
N ASP A 52 1.78 10.71 -15.98
CA ASP A 52 1.03 9.48 -15.74
C ASP A 52 1.97 8.28 -15.58
N ALA A 53 3.05 8.23 -16.37
CA ALA A 53 4.10 7.22 -16.23
C ALA A 53 4.79 7.32 -14.88
N PHE A 54 5.19 8.53 -14.48
CA PHE A 54 5.74 8.78 -13.15
C PHE A 54 4.74 8.41 -12.05
N GLY A 55 3.46 8.80 -12.19
CA GLY A 55 2.42 8.48 -11.22
C GLY A 55 2.24 6.98 -10.98
N ARG A 56 2.18 6.18 -12.06
CA ARG A 56 2.08 4.71 -11.97
C ARG A 56 3.31 4.09 -11.30
N TRP A 57 4.50 4.56 -11.68
CA TRP A 57 5.77 4.08 -11.13
C TRP A 57 5.94 4.46 -9.64
N GLY A 58 5.59 5.71 -9.30
CA GLY A 58 5.67 6.25 -7.96
C GLY A 58 4.66 5.60 -7.00
N PHE A 59 3.47 5.26 -7.51
CA PHE A 59 2.46 4.58 -6.70
C PHE A 59 2.94 3.19 -6.21
N ARG A 60 3.60 2.40 -7.05
CA ARG A 60 4.18 1.11 -6.63
C ARG A 60 5.19 1.27 -5.49
N ARG A 61 6.05 2.30 -5.57
CA ARG A 61 7.00 2.63 -4.49
C ARG A 61 6.30 3.10 -3.23
N LEU A 62 5.22 3.88 -3.37
CA LEU A 62 4.42 4.34 -2.24
C LEU A 62 3.80 3.17 -1.47
N VAL A 63 3.24 2.19 -2.19
CA VAL A 63 2.70 0.96 -1.60
C VAL A 63 3.80 0.19 -0.87
N ALA A 64 4.94 -0.06 -1.53
CA ALA A 64 6.07 -0.76 -0.93
C ALA A 64 6.61 -0.06 0.33
N ARG A 65 6.69 1.28 0.35
CA ARG A 65 7.10 2.06 1.53
C ARG A 65 6.12 1.94 2.68
N ARG A 66 4.82 1.93 2.39
CA ARG A 66 3.76 1.90 3.41
C ARG A 66 3.61 0.55 4.08
N ARG A 67 3.85 -0.55 3.35
CA ARG A 67 3.71 -1.91 3.87
C ARG A 67 4.44 -2.17 5.20
N PRO A 68 5.75 -1.86 5.37
CA PRO A 68 6.43 -2.06 6.66
C PRO A 68 5.95 -1.07 7.73
N LEU A 69 5.64 0.19 7.37
CA LEU A 69 5.16 1.20 8.31
C LEU A 69 3.82 0.81 8.94
N TYR A 70 2.86 0.38 8.10
CA TYR A 70 1.57 -0.09 8.58
C TYR A 70 1.66 -1.42 9.32
N GLY A 71 2.69 -2.23 9.03
CA GLY A 71 3.00 -3.44 9.77
C GLY A 71 3.39 -3.08 11.19
N ALA A 72 4.40 -2.24 11.35
CA ALA A 72 4.85 -1.78 12.66
C ALA A 72 3.76 -1.11 13.49
N ILE A 73 2.83 -0.36 12.87
CA ILE A 73 1.68 0.20 13.59
C ILE A 73 0.77 -0.92 14.13
N ALA A 74 0.48 -1.94 13.32
CA ALA A 74 -0.32 -3.07 13.75
C ALA A 74 0.38 -3.90 14.83
N ASP A 75 1.69 -4.14 14.68
CA ASP A 75 2.49 -4.92 15.62
C ASP A 75 2.59 -4.25 17.01
N ASN A 76 2.63 -2.91 17.05
CA ASN A 76 2.75 -2.17 18.31
C ASN A 76 1.41 -1.76 18.94
N TRP A 77 0.37 -1.54 18.12
CA TRP A 77 -0.86 -0.85 18.56
C TRP A 77 -2.15 -1.47 18.01
N GLY A 78 -2.11 -2.67 17.43
CA GLY A 78 -3.28 -3.27 16.82
C GLY A 78 -3.16 -4.78 16.61
N VAL A 79 -3.83 -5.26 15.58
CA VAL A 79 -3.82 -6.66 15.15
C VAL A 79 -3.68 -6.73 13.63
N THR A 80 -3.03 -7.79 13.18
CA THR A 80 -2.98 -8.20 11.78
C THR A 80 -3.88 -9.43 11.59
N VAL A 81 -4.76 -9.38 10.59
CA VAL A 81 -5.64 -10.49 10.19
C VAL A 81 -5.38 -10.88 8.74
N GLU A 82 -5.71 -12.10 8.36
CA GLU A 82 -5.60 -12.54 6.96
C GLU A 82 -6.83 -12.12 6.14
N ALA A 83 -6.66 -11.93 4.83
CA ALA A 83 -7.76 -11.48 3.95
C ALA A 83 -8.88 -12.52 3.86
N GLU A 84 -8.52 -13.81 3.91
CA GLU A 84 -9.42 -14.95 3.87
C GLU A 84 -10.29 -15.03 5.11
N GLU A 85 -9.76 -14.70 6.29
CA GLU A 85 -10.54 -14.65 7.53
C GLU A 85 -11.64 -13.59 7.45
N VAL A 86 -11.29 -12.41 6.91
CA VAL A 86 -12.24 -11.30 6.70
C VAL A 86 -13.30 -11.67 5.67
N ALA A 87 -12.92 -12.36 4.59
CA ALA A 87 -13.85 -12.79 3.54
C ALA A 87 -14.83 -13.88 4.01
N ALA A 88 -14.47 -14.65 5.03
CA ALA A 88 -15.30 -15.72 5.57
C ALA A 88 -16.38 -15.23 6.56
N LEU A 89 -16.31 -13.99 7.04
CA LEU A 89 -17.24 -13.45 8.03
C LEU A 89 -18.69 -13.43 7.50
N ARG A 90 -19.64 -13.87 8.32
CA ARG A 90 -21.08 -13.90 7.98
C ARG A 90 -21.93 -13.10 8.97
N SER A 91 -21.35 -12.69 10.09
CA SER A 91 -22.03 -12.02 11.19
C SER A 91 -21.07 -11.12 11.98
N ALA A 92 -21.64 -10.25 12.82
CA ALA A 92 -20.87 -9.47 13.78
C ALA A 92 -20.14 -10.35 14.80
N ALA A 93 -20.76 -11.46 15.22
CA ALA A 93 -20.14 -12.41 16.15
C ALA A 93 -18.87 -13.06 15.57
N ASP A 94 -18.85 -13.35 14.26
CA ASP A 94 -17.66 -13.87 13.57
C ASP A 94 -16.52 -12.85 13.61
N PHE A 95 -16.84 -11.57 13.43
CA PHE A 95 -15.87 -10.47 13.48
C PHE A 95 -15.27 -10.33 14.88
N ASP A 96 -16.10 -10.31 15.93
CA ASP A 96 -15.63 -10.23 17.31
C ASP A 96 -14.72 -11.41 17.66
N ALA A 97 -15.10 -12.62 17.22
CA ALA A 97 -14.29 -13.82 17.42
C ALA A 97 -12.95 -13.76 16.67
N MET A 98 -12.91 -13.24 15.44
CA MET A 98 -11.69 -13.04 14.68
C MET A 98 -10.73 -12.07 15.38
N VAL A 99 -11.25 -10.92 15.85
CA VAL A 99 -10.44 -9.93 16.57
C VAL A 99 -9.91 -10.51 17.89
N ALA A 100 -10.75 -11.24 18.65
CA ALA A 100 -10.34 -11.88 19.89
C ALA A 100 -9.20 -12.89 19.69
N ARG A 101 -9.25 -13.70 18.62
CA ARG A 101 -8.14 -14.61 18.27
C ARG A 101 -6.86 -13.85 17.93
N ALA A 102 -6.96 -12.79 17.15
CA ALA A 102 -5.80 -12.01 16.72
C ALA A 102 -5.13 -11.25 17.88
N LEU A 103 -5.87 -10.88 18.93
CA LEU A 103 -5.33 -10.27 20.15
C LEU A 103 -4.63 -11.28 21.08
N ALA A 104 -4.96 -12.56 20.96
CA ALA A 104 -4.40 -13.62 21.81
C ALA A 104 -3.14 -14.28 21.23
N ALA A 105 -2.76 -13.93 20.00
CA ALA A 105 -1.58 -14.42 19.29
C ALA A 105 -0.34 -13.57 19.62
#